data_AF-A0A060Z3G4-F1
#
_entry.id   AF-A0A060Z3G4-F1
#
_cell.length_a   1.000
_cell.length_b   1.000
_cell.length_c   1.000
_cell.angle_alpha   90.00
_cell.angle_beta   90.00
_cell.angle_gamma   90.00
#
_symmetry.space_group_name_H-M   'P 1'
#
loop_
_entity.id
_entity.type
_entity.pdbx_description
1 polymer ?
#
loop_
_entity_poly.entity_id
_entity_poly.type
_entity_poly.pdbx_seq_one_letter_code
_entity_poly.pdbx_strand_id
1 'polypeptide(L)'
;MALLCGRNRHVHLHPWGVLEGAEAAFDIKLTETKGCQALTTGVLRPGGPACLLAAVKRQVLCYEITRAKPHHRKLWEVQAPGVAQWLGMVRERLCVGYPSGFALLALQGESSPVSLVSPGDPSLAFLAQQPLDALHALEVGTTELLLCFSQLGIYVDPTGKRSRAQELMWPATPLACSTSRFVFVFEWLSC
;
A
#
# COMPACT_ATOMS: atom_id res chain seq x y z
N MET A 1 12.15 -3.43 13.88
CA MET A 1 11.96 -2.28 12.99
C MET A 1 12.37 -2.68 11.58
N ALA A 2 11.65 -2.21 10.56
CA ALA A 2 11.97 -2.45 9.15
C ALA A 2 12.37 -1.13 8.49
N LEU A 3 13.49 -1.10 7.76
CA LEU A 3 14.03 0.09 7.12
C LEU A 3 14.30 -0.18 5.63
N LEU A 4 14.10 0.82 4.78
CA LEU A 4 14.59 0.79 3.39
C LEU A 4 15.99 1.39 3.33
N CYS A 5 17.00 0.55 3.06
CA CYS A 5 18.40 0.92 3.16
C CYS A 5 19.09 1.02 1.80
N GLY A 6 19.94 2.05 1.67
CA GLY A 6 20.88 2.25 0.57
C GLY A 6 20.23 2.55 -0.79
N ARG A 7 21.07 2.78 -1.80
CA ARG A 7 20.63 3.07 -3.19
C ARG A 7 19.78 1.95 -3.79
N ASN A 8 20.02 0.72 -3.37
CA ASN A 8 19.28 -0.45 -3.84
C ASN A 8 17.95 -0.66 -3.11
N ARG A 9 17.57 0.21 -2.15
CA ARG A 9 16.29 0.18 -1.42
C ARG A 9 15.90 -1.23 -0.95
N HIS A 10 16.81 -1.93 -0.28
CA HIS A 10 16.48 -3.23 0.32
C HIS A 10 15.84 -3.02 1.68
N VAL A 11 14.96 -3.93 2.07
CA VAL A 11 14.40 -3.94 3.40
C VAL A 11 15.37 -4.63 4.36
N HIS A 12 15.72 -3.93 5.43
CA HIS A 12 16.55 -4.41 6.53
C HIS A 12 15.73 -4.47 7.82
N LEU A 13 15.90 -5.53 8.59
CA LEU A 13 15.29 -5.67 9.90
C LEU A 13 16.33 -5.42 10.99
N HIS A 14 16.04 -4.44 11.84
CA HIS A 14 16.85 -4.09 13.01
C HIS A 14 16.06 -4.30 14.30
N PRO A 15 16.70 -4.73 15.39
CA PRO A 15 16.09 -4.76 16.71
C PRO A 15 15.81 -3.33 17.19
N TRP A 16 14.79 -3.18 18.04
CA TRP A 16 14.38 -1.87 18.56
C TRP A 16 15.51 -1.16 19.33
N GLY A 17 16.29 -1.91 20.11
CA GLY A 17 17.36 -1.36 20.97
C GLY A 17 18.43 -0.56 20.23
N VAL A 18 18.57 -0.70 18.90
CA VAL A 18 19.46 0.15 18.10
C VAL A 18 19.10 1.64 18.20
N LEU A 19 17.81 1.96 18.32
CA LEU A 19 17.34 3.34 18.51
C LEU A 19 17.75 3.92 19.87
N GLU A 20 18.01 3.06 20.85
CA GLU A 20 18.43 3.42 22.21
C GLU A 20 19.97 3.50 22.32
N GLY A 21 20.68 3.39 21.19
CA GLY A 21 22.14 3.41 21.15
C GLY A 21 22.78 2.06 21.49
N ALA A 22 22.00 0.99 21.65
CA ALA A 22 22.54 -0.35 21.81
C ALA A 22 23.19 -0.81 20.49
N GLU A 23 24.25 -1.61 20.60
CA GLU A 23 24.86 -2.24 19.44
C GLU A 23 23.85 -3.15 18.75
N ALA A 24 23.83 -3.14 17.41
CA ALA A 24 22.87 -3.89 16.65
C ALA A 24 23.08 -5.40 16.84
N ALA A 25 22.24 -6.02 17.68
CA ALA A 25 22.26 -7.46 17.89
C ALA A 25 22.09 -8.27 16.58
N PHE A 26 21.44 -7.69 15.57
CA PHE A 26 21.43 -8.20 14.20
C PHE A 26 21.08 -7.10 13.18
N ASP A 27 21.50 -7.31 11.93
CA ASP A 27 20.99 -6.63 10.73
C ASP A 27 20.62 -7.70 9.70
N ILE A 28 19.32 -7.88 9.47
CA ILE A 28 18.81 -8.89 8.54
C ILE A 28 18.33 -8.22 7.26
N LYS A 29 19.10 -8.43 6.20
CA LYS A 29 18.79 -7.98 4.85
C LYS A 29 17.84 -8.98 4.16
N LEU A 30 16.63 -8.53 3.83
CA LEU A 30 15.69 -9.30 3.01
C LEU A 30 16.08 -9.19 1.54
N THR A 31 16.88 -10.14 1.04
CA THR A 31 17.54 -10.06 -0.28
C THR A 31 16.57 -9.96 -1.47
N GLU A 32 15.38 -10.54 -1.36
CA GLU A 32 14.32 -10.48 -2.40
C GLU A 32 13.66 -9.11 -2.53
N THR A 33 13.90 -8.20 -1.57
CA THR A 33 13.28 -6.87 -1.55
C THR A 33 14.13 -5.81 -2.27
N LYS A 34 15.04 -6.21 -3.16
CA LYS A 34 15.88 -5.29 -3.93
C LYS A 34 15.01 -4.36 -4.80
N GLY A 35 15.16 -3.05 -4.59
CA GLY A 35 14.39 -2.05 -5.30
C GLY A 35 12.96 -1.92 -4.77
N CYS A 36 12.74 -2.17 -3.47
CA CYS A 36 11.43 -2.04 -2.86
C CYS A 36 10.91 -0.60 -2.95
N GLN A 37 9.70 -0.45 -3.49
CA GLN A 37 9.07 0.83 -3.84
C GLN A 37 8.06 1.27 -2.78
N ALA A 38 7.33 0.31 -2.20
CA ALA A 38 6.35 0.55 -1.15
C ALA A 38 6.47 -0.53 -0.06
N LEU A 39 6.25 -0.12 1.19
CA LEU A 39 6.31 -0.97 2.36
C LEU A 39 5.11 -0.66 3.25
N THR A 40 4.47 -1.69 3.79
CA THR A 40 3.46 -1.52 4.83
C THR A 40 3.53 -2.66 5.84
N THR A 41 2.87 -2.49 6.97
CA THR A 41 2.69 -3.54 7.96
C THR A 41 1.22 -3.76 8.20
N GLY A 42 0.81 -5.01 8.40
CA GLY A 42 -0.58 -5.34 8.66
C GLY A 42 -0.71 -6.66 9.37
N VAL A 43 -1.89 -6.88 9.94
CA VAL A 43 -2.30 -8.19 10.45
C VAL A 43 -3.17 -8.83 9.39
N LEU A 44 -2.80 -10.03 8.92
CA LEU A 44 -3.49 -10.69 7.81
C LEU A 44 -4.79 -11.41 8.22
N ARG A 45 -4.99 -11.59 9.53
CA ARG A 45 -6.17 -12.22 10.12
C ARG A 45 -6.35 -11.71 11.55
N PRO A 46 -7.58 -11.60 12.07
CA PRO A 46 -7.79 -11.16 13.46
C PRO A 46 -6.94 -11.96 14.45
N GLY A 47 -6.17 -11.26 15.28
CA GLY A 47 -5.26 -11.88 16.26
C GLY A 47 -4.03 -12.60 15.67
N GLY A 48 -3.79 -12.49 14.37
CA GLY A 48 -2.62 -13.06 13.70
C GLY A 48 -1.31 -12.31 14.01
N PRO A 49 -0.18 -12.84 13.53
CA PRO A 49 1.11 -12.16 13.68
C PRO A 49 1.16 -10.90 12.82
N ALA A 50 1.93 -9.90 13.28
CA ALA A 50 2.26 -8.74 12.47
C ALA A 50 3.10 -9.18 11.26
N CYS A 51 2.66 -8.78 10.08
CA CYS A 51 3.32 -9.07 8.82
C CYS A 51 3.88 -7.79 8.21
N LEU A 52 5.04 -7.92 7.58
CA LEU A 52 5.67 -6.92 6.75
C LEU A 52 5.34 -7.22 5.29
N LEU A 53 4.86 -6.23 4.56
CA LEU A 53 4.52 -6.36 3.15
C LEU A 53 5.39 -5.39 2.34
N ALA A 54 6.14 -5.95 1.40
CA ALA A 54 7.10 -5.21 0.58
C ALA A 54 6.75 -5.37 -0.90
N ALA A 55 6.70 -4.27 -1.64
CA ALA A 55 6.47 -4.29 -3.08
C ALA A 55 7.73 -3.98 -3.88
N VAL A 56 8.02 -4.84 -4.86
CA VAL A 56 9.10 -4.67 -5.83
C VAL A 56 8.52 -4.84 -7.23
N LYS A 57 8.47 -3.76 -8.02
CA LYS A 57 7.80 -3.75 -9.32
C LYS A 57 6.34 -4.21 -9.18
N ARG A 58 5.99 -5.35 -9.78
CA ARG A 58 4.66 -5.97 -9.73
C ARG A 58 4.56 -7.07 -8.66
N GLN A 59 5.62 -7.36 -7.91
CA GLN A 59 5.60 -8.40 -6.90
C GLN A 59 5.34 -7.79 -5.53
N VAL A 60 4.45 -8.40 -4.77
CA VAL A 60 4.24 -8.11 -3.35
C VAL A 60 4.64 -9.35 -2.55
N LEU A 61 5.60 -9.15 -1.64
CA LEU A 61 6.16 -10.16 -0.76
C LEU A 61 5.60 -9.96 0.65
N CYS A 62 5.18 -11.04 1.30
CA CYS A 62 4.74 -10.99 2.70
C CYS A 62 5.67 -11.78 3.60
N TYR A 63 6.13 -11.13 4.67
CA TYR A 63 6.98 -11.72 5.69
C TYR A 63 6.30 -11.64 7.05
N GLU A 64 6.21 -12.77 7.74
CA GLU A 64 5.96 -12.78 9.18
C GLU A 64 7.23 -12.34 9.90
N ILE A 65 7.13 -11.42 10.85
CA ILE A 65 8.26 -10.97 11.66
C ILE A 65 8.19 -11.59 13.04
N THR A 66 9.26 -12.23 13.48
CA THR A 66 9.31 -12.99 14.73
C THR A 66 10.47 -12.54 15.62
N ARG A 67 10.33 -12.76 16.94
CA ARG A 67 11.42 -12.50 17.89
C ARG A 67 12.47 -13.61 17.88
N ALA A 68 12.09 -14.83 17.51
CA ALA A 68 12.97 -15.98 17.43
C ALA A 68 13.71 -16.01 16.08
N LYS A 69 14.95 -16.49 16.05
CA LYS A 69 15.71 -16.69 14.81
C LYS A 69 14.92 -17.63 13.87
N PRO A 70 14.85 -17.35 12.55
CA PRO A 70 15.63 -16.34 11.80
C PRO A 70 15.00 -14.93 11.74
N HIS A 71 14.13 -14.58 12.70
CA HIS A 71 13.44 -13.29 12.88
C HIS A 71 12.43 -12.91 11.78
N HIS A 72 12.36 -13.69 10.71
CA HIS A 72 11.40 -13.51 9.65
C HIS A 72 11.07 -14.84 8.98
N ARG A 73 9.89 -14.94 8.38
CA ARG A 73 9.50 -16.05 7.51
C ARG A 73 8.70 -15.51 6.34
N LYS A 74 9.13 -15.77 5.10
CA LYS A 74 8.31 -15.47 3.91
C LYS A 74 7.07 -16.34 3.94
N LEU A 75 5.89 -15.72 3.95
CA LEU A 75 4.61 -16.42 3.99
C LEU A 75 4.10 -16.72 2.58
N TRP A 76 4.13 -15.71 1.72
CA TRP A 76 3.63 -15.79 0.35
C TRP A 76 4.18 -14.64 -0.49
N GLU A 77 4.02 -14.78 -1.80
CA GLU A 77 4.21 -13.72 -2.77
C GLU A 77 3.04 -13.72 -3.75
N VAL A 78 2.71 -12.54 -4.28
CA VAL A 78 1.63 -12.38 -5.26
C VAL A 78 1.98 -11.32 -6.29
N GLN A 79 1.47 -11.49 -7.50
CA GLN A 79 1.63 -10.52 -8.56
C GLN A 79 0.48 -9.49 -8.56
N ALA A 80 0.84 -8.22 -8.45
CA ALA A 80 -0.07 -7.11 -8.58
C ALA A 80 -0.48 -6.85 -10.05
N PRO A 81 -1.66 -6.25 -10.27
CA PRO A 81 -2.13 -5.90 -11.62
C PRO A 81 -1.18 -4.95 -12.37
N GLY A 82 -0.52 -4.05 -11.66
CA GLY A 82 0.46 -3.10 -12.20
C GLY A 82 1.69 -2.95 -11.31
N VAL A 83 2.60 -2.06 -11.68
CA VAL A 83 3.75 -1.71 -10.84
C VAL A 83 3.21 -1.03 -9.57
N ALA A 84 3.56 -1.55 -8.41
CA ALA A 84 3.07 -1.04 -7.14
C ALA A 84 3.65 0.35 -6.86
N GLN A 85 2.76 1.30 -6.62
CA GLN A 85 3.07 2.67 -6.21
C GLN A 85 2.74 2.90 -4.74
N TRP A 86 1.75 2.16 -4.21
CA TRP A 86 1.32 2.26 -2.82
C TRP A 86 0.88 0.90 -2.27
N LEU A 87 1.05 0.68 -0.97
CA LEU A 87 0.51 -0.46 -0.22
C LEU A 87 -0.16 0.02 1.07
N GLY A 88 -1.28 -0.59 1.42
CA GLY A 88 -1.92 -0.39 2.71
C GLY A 88 -2.96 -1.46 3.03
N MET A 89 -3.40 -1.52 4.28
CA MET A 89 -4.50 -2.39 4.68
C MET A 89 -5.81 -1.63 4.54
N VAL A 90 -6.76 -2.19 3.80
CA VAL A 90 -8.09 -1.63 3.57
C VAL A 90 -9.08 -2.78 3.74
N ARG A 91 -10.09 -2.61 4.60
CA ARG A 91 -11.11 -3.63 4.90
C ARG A 91 -10.50 -5.00 5.22
N GLU A 92 -9.49 -5.01 6.10
CA GLU A 92 -8.72 -6.20 6.50
C GLU A 92 -8.02 -6.95 5.35
N ARG A 93 -7.89 -6.32 4.18
CA ARG A 93 -7.23 -6.87 3.00
C ARG A 93 -6.04 -6.00 2.60
N LEU A 94 -5.04 -6.62 2.00
CA LEU A 94 -3.96 -5.86 1.38
C LEU A 94 -4.51 -5.15 0.15
N CYS A 95 -4.42 -3.83 0.15
CA CYS A 95 -4.66 -2.98 -1.00
C CYS A 95 -3.34 -2.58 -1.65
N VAL A 96 -3.29 -2.68 -2.98
CA VAL A 96 -2.18 -2.17 -3.80
C VAL A 96 -2.68 -1.07 -4.70
N GLY A 97 -2.00 0.07 -4.68
CA GLY A 97 -2.12 1.13 -5.67
C GLY A 97 -1.12 0.92 -6.80
N TYR A 98 -1.56 1.11 -8.03
CA TYR A 98 -0.76 1.06 -9.25
C TYR A 98 -1.24 2.15 -10.22
N PRO A 99 -0.55 2.45 -11.33
CA PRO A 99 -0.96 3.53 -12.21
C PRO A 99 -2.42 3.41 -12.63
N SER A 100 -3.21 4.45 -12.32
CA SER A 100 -4.64 4.57 -12.59
C SER A 100 -5.55 3.51 -11.96
N GLY A 101 -5.08 2.79 -10.92
CA GLY A 101 -5.93 1.80 -10.27
C GLY A 101 -5.51 1.40 -8.87
N PHE A 102 -6.45 0.76 -8.20
CA PHE A 102 -6.24 0.09 -6.92
C PHE A 102 -6.87 -1.29 -6.96
N ALA A 103 -6.29 -2.25 -6.27
CA ALA A 103 -6.86 -3.58 -6.13
C ALA A 103 -6.65 -4.15 -4.73
N LEU A 104 -7.62 -4.93 -4.26
CA LEU A 104 -7.47 -5.77 -3.08
C LEU A 104 -6.88 -7.12 -3.49
N LEU A 105 -5.72 -7.44 -2.94
CA LEU A 105 -5.02 -8.70 -3.20
C LEU A 105 -5.51 -9.79 -2.25
N ALA A 106 -5.59 -11.02 -2.77
CA ALA A 106 -5.84 -12.19 -1.95
C ALA A 106 -4.61 -12.50 -1.10
N LEU A 107 -4.81 -12.73 0.20
CA LEU A 107 -3.71 -12.97 1.13
C LEU A 107 -3.10 -14.38 1.00
N GLN A 108 -3.72 -15.30 0.26
CA GLN A 108 -3.31 -16.72 0.20
C GLN A 108 -3.45 -17.36 -1.19
N GLY A 109 -3.49 -16.58 -2.28
CA GLY A 109 -3.46 -17.12 -3.66
C GLY A 109 -4.76 -17.75 -4.19
N GLU A 110 -5.77 -17.95 -3.35
CA GLU A 110 -7.04 -18.61 -3.71
C GLU A 110 -8.04 -17.72 -4.47
N SER A 111 -7.75 -16.43 -4.70
CA SER A 111 -8.65 -15.56 -5.49
C SER A 111 -7.89 -14.53 -6.32
N SER A 112 -8.47 -14.15 -7.46
CA SER A 112 -7.98 -13.04 -8.27
C SER A 112 -8.03 -11.71 -7.47
N PRO A 113 -7.15 -10.74 -7.81
CA PRO A 113 -7.27 -9.38 -7.28
C PRO A 113 -8.65 -8.78 -7.57
N VAL A 114 -9.23 -8.10 -6.59
CA VAL A 114 -10.50 -7.36 -6.76
C VAL A 114 -10.16 -5.93 -7.11
N SER A 115 -10.50 -5.49 -8.33
CA SER A 115 -10.31 -4.09 -8.73
C SER A 115 -11.22 -3.16 -7.95
N LEU A 116 -10.67 -2.06 -7.44
CA LEU A 116 -11.41 -0.96 -6.82
C LEU A 116 -11.75 0.15 -7.82
N VAL A 117 -11.29 0.01 -9.07
CA VAL A 117 -11.71 0.84 -10.21
C VAL A 117 -12.33 -0.10 -11.24
N SER A 118 -13.67 -0.14 -11.28
CA SER A 118 -14.39 -1.09 -12.12
C SER A 118 -14.33 -0.68 -13.60
N PRO A 119 -13.87 -1.55 -14.52
CA PRO A 119 -13.90 -1.24 -15.95
C PRO A 119 -15.34 -1.19 -16.49
N GLY A 120 -16.31 -1.70 -15.75
CA GLY A 120 -17.73 -1.63 -16.10
C GLY A 120 -18.39 -0.29 -15.76
N ASP A 121 -17.68 0.65 -15.14
CA ASP A 121 -18.18 1.99 -14.85
C ASP A 121 -17.61 3.01 -15.87
N PRO A 122 -18.42 3.46 -16.86
CA PRO A 122 -17.95 4.40 -17.86
C PRO A 122 -17.54 5.76 -17.29
N SER A 123 -18.03 6.12 -16.09
CA SER A 123 -17.66 7.38 -15.45
C SER A 123 -16.21 7.41 -14.94
N LEU A 124 -15.55 6.25 -14.87
CA LEU A 124 -14.15 6.11 -14.46
C LEU A 124 -13.21 5.86 -15.66
N ALA A 125 -13.72 5.80 -16.88
CA ALA A 125 -12.94 5.49 -18.08
C ALA A 125 -11.81 6.49 -18.37
N PHE A 126 -11.92 7.73 -17.86
CA PHE A 126 -10.88 8.75 -17.99
C PHE A 126 -9.53 8.33 -17.36
N LEU A 127 -9.56 7.46 -16.34
CA LEU A 127 -8.34 6.95 -15.69
C LEU A 127 -7.47 6.12 -16.66
N ALA A 128 -8.06 5.53 -17.70
CA ALA A 128 -7.32 4.81 -18.72
C ALA A 128 -6.69 5.74 -19.79
N GLN A 129 -7.21 6.97 -19.93
CA GLN A 129 -6.75 7.92 -20.95
C GLN A 129 -5.49 8.67 -20.51
N GLN A 130 -5.41 9.03 -19.22
CA GLN A 130 -4.25 9.70 -18.64
C GLN A 130 -3.79 8.93 -17.39
N PRO A 131 -2.58 8.37 -17.38
CA PRO A 131 -2.08 7.63 -16.23
C PRO A 131 -1.93 8.58 -15.03
N LEU A 132 -2.55 8.21 -13.91
CA LEU A 132 -2.41 8.92 -12.64
C LEU A 132 -1.72 8.03 -11.60
N ASP A 133 -0.81 8.58 -10.82
CA ASP A 133 -0.13 7.80 -9.78
C ASP A 133 -1.08 7.53 -8.62
N ALA A 134 -1.11 6.29 -8.14
CA ALA A 134 -1.88 5.89 -6.97
C ALA A 134 -1.13 6.30 -5.69
N LEU A 135 -1.76 7.13 -4.86
CA LEU A 135 -1.14 7.71 -3.66
C LEU A 135 -1.66 7.12 -2.35
N HIS A 136 -2.96 6.88 -2.24
CA HIS A 136 -3.57 6.40 -1.01
C HIS A 136 -4.98 5.82 -1.23
N ALA A 137 -5.41 4.92 -0.36
CA ALA A 137 -6.81 4.48 -0.29
C ALA A 137 -7.28 4.48 1.16
N LEU A 138 -8.49 5.00 1.41
CA LEU A 138 -9.08 5.05 2.75
C LEU A 138 -10.56 4.66 2.75
N GLU A 139 -10.99 3.97 3.80
CA GLU A 139 -12.40 3.79 4.14
C GLU A 139 -13.09 5.08 4.57
N VAL A 140 -14.23 5.38 3.91
CA VAL A 140 -15.10 6.50 4.24
C VAL A 140 -16.45 5.92 4.62
N GLY A 141 -16.75 5.91 5.93
CA GLY A 141 -17.90 5.17 6.46
C GLY A 141 -17.75 3.65 6.24
N THR A 142 -18.87 2.94 6.13
CA THR A 142 -18.88 1.47 6.02
C THR A 142 -18.89 0.96 4.58
N THR A 143 -19.36 1.76 3.62
CA THR A 143 -19.65 1.33 2.25
C THR A 143 -18.91 2.11 1.17
N GLU A 144 -18.03 3.04 1.51
CA GLU A 144 -17.27 3.80 0.52
C GLU A 144 -15.77 3.71 0.78
N LEU A 145 -15.00 3.88 -0.28
CA LEU A 145 -13.56 4.11 -0.24
C LEU A 145 -13.25 5.41 -0.99
N LEU A 146 -12.36 6.23 -0.44
CA LEU A 146 -11.70 7.30 -1.17
C LEU A 146 -10.39 6.76 -1.76
N LEU A 147 -10.26 6.80 -3.08
CA LEU A 147 -9.02 6.49 -3.80
C LEU A 147 -8.36 7.80 -4.21
N CYS A 148 -7.17 8.06 -3.69
CA CYS A 148 -6.39 9.25 -3.98
C CYS A 148 -5.35 8.95 -5.06
N PHE A 149 -5.46 9.65 -6.18
CA PHE A 149 -4.50 9.69 -7.27
C PHE A 149 -3.68 10.99 -7.24
N SER A 150 -2.67 11.13 -8.10
CA SER A 150 -1.80 12.30 -8.13
C SER A 150 -2.48 13.64 -8.43
N GLN A 151 -3.64 13.64 -9.09
CA GLN A 151 -4.34 14.88 -9.47
C GLN A 151 -5.75 15.00 -8.88
N LEU A 152 -6.32 13.88 -8.43
CA LEU A 152 -7.69 13.84 -7.93
C LEU A 152 -7.93 12.71 -6.94
N GLY A 153 -9.07 12.76 -6.27
CA GLY A 153 -9.64 11.70 -5.46
C GLY A 153 -11.02 11.30 -5.95
N ILE A 154 -11.29 10.00 -6.01
CA ILE A 154 -12.61 9.44 -6.34
C ILE A 154 -13.16 8.63 -5.19
N TYR A 155 -14.48 8.71 -5.02
CA TYR A 155 -15.20 7.84 -4.10
C TYR A 155 -15.76 6.64 -4.87
N VAL A 156 -15.50 5.44 -4.35
CA VAL A 156 -15.98 4.18 -4.92
C VAL A 156 -16.72 3.34 -3.89
N ASP A 157 -17.68 2.57 -4.37
CA ASP A 157 -18.38 1.55 -3.59
C ASP A 157 -17.54 0.25 -3.48
N PRO A 158 -17.99 -0.78 -2.74
CA PRO A 158 -17.22 -2.02 -2.58
C PRO A 158 -17.06 -2.83 -3.88
N THR A 159 -17.80 -2.49 -4.95
CA THR A 159 -17.70 -3.10 -6.27
C THR A 159 -16.75 -2.35 -7.21
N GLY A 160 -16.14 -1.25 -6.71
CA GLY A 160 -15.23 -0.40 -7.46
C GLY A 160 -15.94 0.56 -8.42
N LYS A 161 -17.25 0.73 -8.30
CA LYS A 161 -18.01 1.72 -9.07
C LYS A 161 -18.03 3.06 -8.33
N ARG A 162 -18.16 4.15 -9.07
CA ARG A 162 -18.23 5.50 -8.51
C ARG A 162 -19.43 5.65 -7.59
N SER A 163 -19.18 6.04 -6.33
CA SER A 163 -20.25 6.25 -5.34
C SER A 163 -20.70 7.71 -5.23
N ARG A 164 -19.86 8.67 -5.64
CA ARG A 164 -20.18 10.10 -5.65
C ARG A 164 -19.85 10.76 -6.98
N ALA A 165 -20.74 11.64 -7.44
CA ALA A 165 -20.55 12.36 -8.70
C ALA A 165 -19.42 13.41 -8.63
N GLN A 166 -19.09 13.95 -7.46
CA GLN A 166 -18.02 14.94 -7.32
C GLN A 166 -16.65 14.26 -7.11
N GLU A 167 -15.68 14.63 -7.94
CA GLU A 167 -14.26 14.34 -7.74
C GLU A 167 -13.64 15.39 -6.80
N LEU A 168 -12.69 14.95 -5.98
CA LEU A 168 -11.81 15.87 -5.27
C LEU A 168 -10.67 16.23 -6.22
N MET A 169 -10.52 17.50 -6.57
CA MET A 169 -9.41 17.95 -7.41
C MET A 169 -8.30 18.53 -6.55
N TRP A 170 -7.07 18.13 -6.83
CA TRP A 170 -5.91 18.67 -6.13
C TRP A 170 -5.38 19.92 -6.84
N PRO A 171 -5.02 20.99 -6.11
CA PRO A 171 -4.41 22.16 -6.73
C PRO A 171 -2.96 21.91 -7.21
N ALA A 172 -2.30 20.87 -6.68
CA ALA A 172 -0.97 20.41 -7.06
C ALA A 172 -0.90 18.88 -6.86
N THR A 173 0.25 18.22 -7.07
CA THR A 173 0.39 16.79 -6.72
C THR A 173 0.69 16.65 -5.22
N PRO A 174 -0.04 15.82 -4.45
CA PRO A 174 0.24 15.66 -3.04
C PRO A 174 1.54 14.89 -2.81
N LEU A 175 2.39 15.37 -1.90
CA LEU A 175 3.63 14.69 -1.53
C LEU A 175 3.42 13.63 -0.47
N ALA A 176 2.46 13.87 0.42
CA ALA A 176 2.06 12.95 1.47
C ALA A 176 0.55 13.02 1.67
N CYS A 177 -0.05 11.88 1.98
CA CYS A 177 -1.44 11.75 2.38
C CYS A 177 -1.45 11.19 3.80
N SER A 178 -2.01 11.94 4.75
CA SER A 178 -2.21 11.47 6.12
C SER A 178 -3.69 11.50 6.47
N THR A 179 -4.13 10.49 7.21
CA THR A 179 -5.51 10.34 7.63
C THR A 179 -5.56 10.29 9.15
N SER A 180 -6.32 11.23 9.73
CA SER A 180 -6.74 11.19 11.14
C SER A 180 -8.24 10.95 11.17
N ARG A 181 -8.80 10.58 12.34
CA ARG A 181 -10.22 10.24 12.48
C ARG A 181 -11.20 11.34 12.00
N PHE A 182 -10.73 12.57 11.78
CA PHE A 182 -11.55 13.70 11.35
C PHE A 182 -10.93 14.59 10.25
N VAL A 183 -9.64 14.39 9.92
CA VAL A 183 -8.91 15.29 9.01
C VAL A 183 -8.03 14.49 8.08
N PHE A 184 -8.14 14.79 6.79
CA PHE A 184 -7.19 14.40 5.77
C PHE A 184 -6.24 15.55 5.54
N VAL A 185 -4.94 15.29 5.66
CA VAL A 185 -3.91 16.28 5.39
C VAL A 185 -3.16 15.84 4.14
N PHE A 186 -3.22 16.68 3.12
CA PHE A 186 -2.35 16.61 1.95
C PHE A 186 -1.25 17.65 2.13
N GLU A 187 -0.01 17.22 2.05
CA GLU A 187 1.13 18.13 2.08
C GLU A 187 1.50 18.51 0.63
N TRP A 188 1.55 19.82 0.36
CA TRP A 188 1.92 20.39 -0.93
C TRP A 188 3.18 21.23 -0.75
N LEU A 189 4.15 21.13 -1.65
CA LEU A 189 5.13 22.21 -1.79
C LEU A 189 4.42 23.37 -2.49
N SER A 190 4.32 24.51 -1.82
CA SER A 190 4.02 25.76 -2.51
C SER A 190 5.20 26.05 -3.44
N CYS A 191 4.96 26.03 -4.76
CA CYS A 191 5.89 26.65 -5.71
C CYS A 191 5.95 28.15 -5.49
#